data_AF-A0A1Y4SPI6-F1
#
_entry.id   AF-A0A1Y4SPI6-F1
#
_cell.length_a   1.000
_cell.length_b   1.000
_cell.length_c   1.000
_cell.angle_alpha   90.00
_cell.angle_beta   90.00
_cell.angle_gamma   90.00
#
_symmetry.space_group_name_H-M   'P 1'
#
loop_
_entity.id
_entity.type
_entity.pdbx_description
1 polymer ?
#
loop_
_entity_poly.entity_id
_entity_poly.type
_entity_poly.pdbx_seq_one_letter_code
_entity_poly.pdbx_strand_id
1 'polypeptide(L)'
;MIDYRQSSMVDVAFDLMTKKKKPVDFYKLWQEVSEIKGFNQEDKDENESLFYTNITLDGRFITVGENRWDLRSRHKFDEVHIDMNDIYADDEEDASEEDSDDGLIEDDYN
;
A
#
# COMPACT_ATOMS: atom_id res chain seq x y z
N MET A 1 16.26 -17.97 20.32
CA MET A 1 16.49 -16.52 20.14
C MET A 1 16.47 -16.30 18.64
N ILE A 2 15.55 -15.48 18.10
CA ILE A 2 15.52 -15.19 16.66
C ILE A 2 16.67 -14.22 16.37
N ASP A 3 17.52 -14.54 15.38
CA ASP A 3 18.57 -13.63 14.92
C ASP A 3 17.98 -12.62 13.95
N TYR A 4 17.54 -11.48 14.49
CA TYR A 4 16.91 -10.41 13.74
C TYR A 4 17.83 -9.74 12.71
N ARG A 5 19.15 -9.97 12.75
CA ARG A 5 20.05 -9.45 11.71
C ARG A 5 19.85 -10.17 10.38
N GLN A 6 19.58 -11.47 10.42
CA GLN A 6 19.35 -12.29 9.23
C GLN A 6 17.89 -12.30 8.77
N SER A 7 16.96 -11.85 9.62
CA SER A 7 15.55 -11.69 9.26
C SER A 7 15.32 -10.54 8.28
N SER A 8 14.32 -10.69 7.40
CA SER A 8 13.88 -9.61 6.52
C SER A 8 13.29 -8.45 7.33
N MET A 9 13.31 -7.23 6.79
CA MET A 9 12.69 -6.06 7.44
C MET A 9 11.18 -6.27 7.67
N VAL A 10 10.53 -7.00 6.76
CA VAL A 10 9.10 -7.31 6.83
C VAL A 10 8.79 -8.28 7.97
N ASP A 11 9.63 -9.30 8.18
CA ASP A 11 9.43 -10.24 9.28
C ASP A 11 9.67 -9.58 10.65
N VAL A 12 10.67 -8.69 10.73
CA VAL A 12 10.88 -7.85 11.91
C VAL A 12 9.63 -6.98 12.17
N ALA A 13 9.11 -6.33 11.14
CA ALA A 13 7.90 -5.52 11.25
C ALA A 13 6.69 -6.37 11.67
N PHE A 14 6.55 -7.58 11.15
CA PHE A 14 5.45 -8.47 11.49
C PHE A 14 5.53 -8.88 12.97
N ASP A 15 6.71 -9.30 13.43
CA ASP A 15 6.97 -9.62 14.84
C ASP A 15 6.70 -8.43 15.77
N LEU A 16 7.09 -7.21 15.38
CA LEU A 16 6.76 -5.98 16.12
C LEU A 16 5.25 -5.78 16.17
N MET A 17 4.59 -5.88 15.03
CA MET A 17 3.16 -5.65 14.91
C MET A 17 2.35 -6.67 15.70
N THR A 18 2.74 -7.96 15.74
CA THR A 18 2.05 -8.98 16.56
C THR A 18 2.05 -8.65 18.06
N LYS A 19 3.08 -7.97 18.56
CA LYS A 19 3.17 -7.52 19.96
C LYS A 19 2.34 -6.27 20.23
N LYS A 20 2.14 -5.42 19.21
CA LYS A 20 1.27 -4.23 19.27
C LYS A 20 -0.19 -4.65 19.10
N LYS A 21 -1.15 -3.87 19.60
CA LYS A 21 -2.59 -4.17 19.49
C LYS A 21 -3.39 -3.14 18.71
N LYS A 22 -2.71 -2.17 18.08
CA LYS A 22 -3.32 -1.05 17.39
C LYS A 22 -2.54 -0.76 16.11
N PRO A 23 -3.18 -0.13 15.10
CA PRO A 23 -2.50 0.34 13.91
C PRO A 23 -1.40 1.35 14.25
N VAL A 24 -0.29 1.27 13.53
CA VAL A 24 0.93 2.03 13.76
C VAL A 24 1.22 2.91 12.55
N ASP A 25 1.63 4.15 12.80
CA ASP A 25 2.13 5.03 11.75
C ASP A 25 3.37 4.42 11.07
N PHE A 26 3.46 4.52 9.75
CA PHE A 26 4.56 3.95 8.97
C PHE A 26 5.94 4.37 9.48
N TYR A 27 6.16 5.67 9.71
CA TYR A 27 7.48 6.18 10.10
C TYR A 27 7.89 5.67 11.48
N LYS A 28 6.92 5.52 12.40
CA LYS A 28 7.18 4.88 13.70
C LYS A 28 7.56 3.41 13.56
N LEU A 29 6.85 2.67 12.71
CA LEU A 29 7.17 1.27 12.45
C LEU A 29 8.55 1.13 11.80
N TRP A 30 8.86 1.98 10.82
CA TRP A 30 10.16 2.04 10.16
C TRP A 30 11.29 2.33 11.15
N GLN A 31 11.10 3.31 12.02
CA GLN A 31 12.07 3.65 13.04
C GLN A 31 12.39 2.43 13.92
N GLU A 32 11.38 1.76 14.47
CA GLU A 32 11.58 0.59 15.33
C GLU A 32 12.26 -0.59 14.59
N VAL A 33 11.88 -0.83 13.33
CA VAL A 33 12.52 -1.86 12.49
C VAL A 33 14.00 -1.53 12.25
N SER A 34 14.31 -0.29 11.88
CA SER A 34 15.68 0.14 11.61
C SER A 34 16.58 0.07 12.86
N GLU A 35 16.03 0.38 14.04
CA GLU A 35 16.73 0.25 15.32
C GLU A 35 17.04 -1.23 15.65
N ILE A 36 16.08 -2.14 15.42
CA ILE A 36 16.30 -3.58 15.62
C ILE A 36 17.33 -4.15 14.63
N LYS A 37 17.29 -3.69 13.39
CA LYS A 37 18.27 -4.07 12.35
C LYS A 37 19.66 -3.49 12.60
N GLY A 38 19.77 -2.47 13.47
CA GLY A 38 21.04 -1.80 13.78
C GLY A 38 21.53 -0.90 12.65
N PHE A 39 20.61 -0.35 11.86
CA PHE A 39 20.92 0.52 10.72
C PHE A 39 21.47 1.87 11.17
N ASN A 40 22.49 2.34 10.46
CA ASN A 40 22.96 3.72 10.57
C ASN A 40 22.05 4.67 9.76
N GLN A 41 22.38 5.96 9.68
CA GLN A 41 21.52 6.92 8.97
C GLN A 41 21.49 6.69 7.45
N GLU A 42 22.62 6.36 6.83
CA GLU A 42 22.72 6.06 5.41
C GLU A 42 21.91 4.81 5.06
N ASP A 43 22.07 3.74 5.85
CA ASP A 43 21.27 2.51 5.70
C ASP A 43 19.76 2.80 5.82
N LYS A 44 19.37 3.71 6.73
CA LYS A 44 17.96 4.11 6.89
C LYS A 44 17.44 4.80 5.64
N ASP A 45 18.17 5.79 5.14
CA ASP A 45 17.73 6.58 3.99
C ASP A 45 17.64 5.69 2.73
N GLU A 46 18.55 4.74 2.55
CA GLU A 46 18.55 3.80 1.43
C GLU A 46 17.44 2.74 1.50
N ASN A 47 17.11 2.26 2.70
CA ASN A 47 16.20 1.12 2.87
C ASN A 47 14.75 1.51 3.17
N GLU A 48 14.45 2.76 3.48
CA GLU A 48 13.09 3.20 3.84
C GLU A 48 12.08 2.93 2.72
N SER A 49 12.41 3.34 1.49
CA SER A 49 11.53 3.16 0.32
C SER A 49 11.33 1.67 -0.01
N LEU A 50 12.39 0.88 0.15
CA LEU A 50 12.34 -0.57 0.00
C LEU A 50 11.46 -1.20 1.07
N PHE A 51 11.53 -0.75 2.31
CA PHE A 51 10.66 -1.21 3.39
C PHE A 51 9.19 -0.91 3.10
N TYR A 52 8.86 0.31 2.67
CA TYR A 52 7.50 0.68 2.27
C TYR A 52 6.96 -0.24 1.16
N THR A 53 7.79 -0.49 0.14
CA THR A 53 7.43 -1.38 -0.98
C THR A 53 7.17 -2.80 -0.48
N ASN A 54 8.06 -3.31 0.36
CA ASN A 54 7.97 -4.67 0.87
C ASN A 54 6.73 -4.89 1.75
N ILE A 55 6.36 -3.95 2.64
CA ILE A 55 5.13 -4.08 3.44
C ILE A 55 3.87 -3.89 2.60
N THR A 56 3.92 -3.08 1.55
CA THR A 56 2.79 -2.89 0.62
C THR A 56 2.50 -4.15 -0.19
N LEU A 57 3.55 -4.88 -0.59
CA LEU A 57 3.43 -6.13 -1.33
C LEU A 57 3.19 -7.35 -0.42
N ASP A 58 3.45 -7.25 0.88
CA ASP A 58 3.21 -8.34 1.82
C ASP A 58 1.75 -8.38 2.27
N GLY A 59 1.02 -9.40 1.83
CA GLY A 59 -0.42 -9.56 2.11
C GLY A 59 -0.80 -9.71 3.58
N ARG A 60 0.15 -9.86 4.51
CA ARG A 60 -0.10 -9.87 5.96
C ARG A 60 -0.39 -8.48 6.51
N PHE A 61 0.03 -7.42 5.81
CA PHE A 61 -0.18 -6.04 6.21
C PHE A 61 -1.35 -5.43 5.45
N ILE A 62 -2.02 -4.48 6.09
CA ILE A 62 -3.01 -3.61 5.45
C ILE A 62 -2.77 -2.17 5.90
N THR A 63 -3.10 -1.22 5.03
CA THR A 63 -3.28 0.17 5.42
C THR A 63 -4.70 0.35 5.95
N VAL A 64 -4.85 1.10 7.05
CA VAL A 64 -6.15 1.47 7.62
C VAL A 64 -6.44 2.97 7.42
N GLY A 65 -5.73 3.62 6.48
CA GLY A 65 -5.81 5.05 6.19
C GLY A 65 -4.70 5.87 6.87
N GLU A 66 -4.46 7.08 6.36
CA GLU A 66 -3.49 8.05 6.89
C GLU A 66 -2.08 7.48 7.09
N ASN A 67 -1.64 6.59 6.19
CA ASN A 67 -0.35 5.87 6.28
C ASN A 67 -0.16 5.08 7.60
N ARG A 68 -1.25 4.61 8.19
CA ARG A 68 -1.23 3.72 9.36
C ARG A 68 -1.43 2.28 8.91
N TRP A 69 -0.59 1.41 9.46
CA TRP A 69 -0.50 0.01 9.08
C TRP A 69 -0.96 -0.89 10.20
N ASP A 70 -1.66 -1.96 9.84
CA ASP A 70 -2.11 -3.01 10.76
C ASP A 70 -1.92 -4.41 10.15
N LEU A 71 -2.14 -5.46 10.96
CA LEU A 71 -2.12 -6.83 10.48
C LEU A 71 -3.48 -7.23 9.91
N ARG A 72 -3.50 -7.77 8.69
CA ARG A 72 -4.70 -8.31 8.03
C ARG A 72 -5.48 -9.28 8.92
N SER A 73 -4.77 -10.08 9.72
CA SER A 73 -5.38 -11.07 10.63
C SER A 73 -6.27 -10.48 11.73
N ARG A 74 -6.24 -9.16 11.94
CA ARG A 74 -7.11 -8.45 12.91
C ARG A 74 -8.42 -7.97 12.32
N HIS A 75 -8.53 -7.95 11.00
CA HIS A 75 -9.67 -7.41 10.28
C HIS A 75 -10.47 -8.57 9.70
N LYS A 76 -11.79 -8.44 9.70
CA LYS A 76 -12.65 -9.46 9.08
C LYS A 76 -12.48 -9.41 7.57
N PHE A 77 -12.70 -10.55 6.92
CA PHE A 77 -12.62 -10.65 5.46
C PHE A 77 -13.47 -9.56 4.76
N ASP A 78 -14.70 -9.35 5.25
CA ASP A 78 -15.63 -8.35 4.71
C ASP A 78 -15.14 -6.89 4.86
N GLU A 79 -14.22 -6.61 5.79
CA GLU A 79 -13.67 -5.25 6.02
C GLU A 79 -12.47 -4.93 5.11
N VAL A 80 -11.85 -5.96 4.51
CA VAL A 80 -10.66 -5.82 3.65
C VAL A 80 -10.89 -6.29 2.21
N HIS A 81 -12.07 -6.83 1.91
CA HIS A 81 -12.48 -7.17 0.55
C HIS A 81 -13.20 -5.97 -0.05
N ILE A 82 -12.50 -5.20 -0.88
CA ILE A 82 -13.14 -4.16 -1.68
C ILE A 82 -13.72 -4.87 -2.90
N ASP A 83 -15.05 -4.88 -3.05
CA ASP A 83 -15.66 -5.34 -4.29
C ASP A 83 -15.26 -4.36 -5.39
N MET A 84 -14.58 -4.85 -6.43
CA MET A 84 -14.12 -3.99 -7.52
C MET A 84 -15.30 -3.34 -8.25
N ASN A 85 -16.47 -4.00 -8.24
CA ASN A 85 -17.68 -3.43 -8.83
C ASN A 85 -18.16 -2.21 -8.04
N ASP A 86 -17.97 -2.15 -6.72
CA ASP A 86 -18.33 -0.97 -5.93
C ASP A 86 -17.42 0.23 -6.22
N ILE A 87 -16.16 0.00 -6.64
CA ILE A 87 -15.25 1.08 -7.07
C ILE A 87 -15.68 1.64 -8.43
N TYR A 88 -16.11 0.78 -9.35
CA TYR A 88 -16.51 1.18 -10.71
C TYR A 88 -17.97 1.60 -10.84
N ALA A 89 -18.82 1.35 -9.84
CA ALA A 89 -20.24 1.71 -9.87
C ALA A 89 -20.48 3.23 -9.91
N ASP A 90 -19.53 4.05 -9.43
CA ASP A 90 -19.61 5.52 -9.48
C ASP A 90 -19.25 6.10 -10.86
N ASP A 91 -18.68 5.31 -11.78
CA ASP A 91 -18.25 5.76 -13.12
C ASP A 91 -19.33 5.55 -14.22
N GLU A 92 -20.49 4.94 -13.90
CA GLU A 92 -21.58 4.75 -14.87
C GLU A 92 -22.59 5.94 -14.94
N GLU A 93 -22.47 6.97 -14.10
CA GLU A 93 -23.38 8.13 -14.14
C GLU A 93 -22.96 9.28 -15.10
N ASP A 94 -21.80 9.23 -15.76
CA ASP A 94 -21.34 10.29 -16.70
C ASP A 94 -21.16 9.80 -18.15
N ALA A 95 -22.06 8.91 -18.60
CA ALA A 95 -22.19 8.52 -20.00
C ALA A 95 -23.57 8.91 -20.55
N SER A 96 -23.96 10.18 -20.42
CA SER A 96 -25.08 10.72 -21.19
C SER A 96 -24.61 11.18 -22.58
N GLU A 97 -25.00 10.38 -23.56
CA GLU A 97 -25.07 10.60 -25.01
C GLU A 97 -25.00 12.07 -25.51
N GLU A 98 -23.96 12.41 -26.28
CA GLU A 98 -24.08 13.36 -27.39
C GLU A 98 -23.62 12.67 -28.68
N ASP A 99 -24.59 12.07 -29.38
CA ASP A 99 -24.51 11.80 -30.81
C ASP A 99 -24.72 13.12 -31.56
N SER A 100 -23.67 13.64 -32.21
CA SER A 100 -23.85 14.50 -33.39
C SER A 100 -22.57 14.70 -34.20
N ASP A 101 -22.68 14.19 -35.43
CA ASP A 101 -22.27 14.81 -36.68
C ASP A 101 -20.86 14.48 -37.24
N ASP A 102 -20.94 13.66 -38.28
CA ASP A 102 -19.94 13.27 -39.27
C ASP A 102 -19.36 14.50 -40.01
N GLY A 103 -18.09 14.80 -39.75
CA GLY A 103 -17.32 15.79 -40.49
C GLY A 103 -16.06 15.17 -41.09
N LEU A 104 -16.20 14.28 -42.07
CA LEU A 104 -15.08 13.90 -42.94
C LEU A 104 -14.55 15.14 -43.66
N ILE A 105 -13.41 15.66 -43.22
CA ILE A 105 -12.65 16.65 -43.96
C ILE A 105 -11.89 15.89 -45.07
N GLU A 106 -12.38 15.99 -46.31
CA GLU A 106 -11.58 15.67 -47.48
C GLU A 106 -10.45 16.70 -47.60
N ASP A 107 -9.22 16.27 -47.31
CA ASP A 107 -8.01 17.05 -47.63
C ASP A 107 -7.85 17.13 -49.15
N ASP A 108 -8.34 18.21 -49.75
CA ASP A 108 -8.01 18.63 -51.11
C ASP A 108 -6.53 19.10 -51.13
N TYR A 109 -5.64 18.21 -51.54
CA TYR A 109 -4.23 18.52 -51.78
C TYR A 109 -4.11 19.40 -53.04
N ASN A 110 -3.74 20.67 -52.84
CA ASN A 110 -3.22 21.55 -53.89
C ASN A 110 -1.77 21.96 -53.59
#